data_AF-A0A3C0G948-F1
#
_entry.id   AF-A0A3C0G948-F1
#
_cell.length_a   1.000
_cell.length_b   1.000
_cell.length_c   1.000
_cell.angle_alpha   90.00
_cell.angle_beta   90.00
_cell.angle_gamma   90.00
#
_symmetry.space_group_name_H-M   'P 1'
#
loop_
_entity.id
_entity.type
_entity.pdbx_description
1 polymer ?
#
loop_
_entity_poly.entity_id
_entity_poly.type
_entity_poly.pdbx_seq_one_letter_code
_entity_poly.pdbx_strand_id
1 'polypeptide(L)'
;LTKVDDGREALMTKIVYKHYNRLIDKGNFTLQDLYNVCAEDYFPLVKPRNGKSLEEENRGETALRYKCKKIIENLQPHLEDVANDTIISEPLSFFTASQLMRLPIEERSWIWEGWHLENTIANIYGIGGVGKSTFLLGLANFISLGKTFMGYETKKKKVLCVFCEEDSNEIARRQQSVQVGYNLIEPNDNLVILPRVGYDNLLVTYDMSGQPRLTNFFYMLLKTIKDQNIKYVILDTLSDIFGGSEIIRSQVNYFMKAVLGKIIRETGCSILVSGHPSVSGSSVKGGFSGSTAWQGATRSLWFMQKNAENLRELIRLKSNYSISGEDIKITLDYSSRGVFIER
;
A
#
# COMPACT_ATOMS: atom_id res chain seq x y z
N LEU A 1 -10.00 -41.00 -3.34
CA LEU A 1 -11.42 -41.14 -3.76
C LEU A 1 -11.82 -39.86 -4.48
N THR A 2 -11.68 -39.89 -5.80
CA THR A 2 -12.03 -38.83 -6.74
C THR A 2 -13.51 -38.46 -6.56
N LYS A 3 -13.77 -37.26 -6.04
CA LYS A 3 -15.12 -36.68 -6.08
C LYS A 3 -15.44 -36.41 -7.55
N VAL A 4 -16.26 -37.29 -8.12
CA VAL A 4 -16.94 -37.04 -9.38
C VAL A 4 -17.81 -35.80 -9.15
N ASP A 5 -17.47 -34.72 -9.84
CA ASP A 5 -18.27 -33.50 -9.93
C ASP A 5 -19.57 -33.85 -10.67
N ASP A 6 -20.56 -34.42 -9.96
CA ASP A 6 -21.94 -34.47 -10.46
C ASP A 6 -22.39 -33.01 -10.58
N GLY A 7 -22.98 -32.62 -11.71
CA GLY A 7 -23.42 -31.25 -12.05
C GLY A 7 -24.52 -30.67 -11.14
N ARG A 8 -24.62 -31.16 -9.90
CA ARG A 8 -25.70 -30.97 -8.94
C ARG A 8 -25.23 -30.56 -7.54
N GLU A 9 -23.98 -30.78 -7.14
CA GLU A 9 -23.35 -29.95 -6.07
C GLU A 9 -23.29 -28.48 -6.54
N ALA A 10 -23.20 -28.29 -7.86
CA ALA A 10 -23.39 -27.03 -8.55
C ALA A 10 -24.79 -26.43 -8.33
N LEU A 11 -25.86 -27.22 -8.15
CA LEU A 11 -27.22 -26.67 -7.94
C LEU A 11 -27.34 -26.01 -6.57
N MET A 12 -26.95 -26.71 -5.50
CA MET A 12 -26.95 -26.15 -4.15
C MET A 12 -26.05 -24.90 -4.11
N THR A 13 -24.85 -24.99 -4.68
CA THR A 13 -23.93 -23.86 -4.76
C THR A 13 -24.55 -22.68 -5.52
N LYS A 14 -25.11 -22.90 -6.72
CA LYS A 14 -25.77 -21.84 -7.51
C LYS A 14 -26.92 -21.17 -6.77
N ILE A 15 -27.76 -21.93 -6.07
CA ILE A 15 -28.88 -21.39 -5.30
C ILE A 15 -28.38 -20.54 -4.14
N VAL A 16 -27.38 -21.03 -3.38
CA VAL A 16 -26.83 -20.26 -2.27
C VAL A 16 -26.16 -18.97 -2.75
N TYR A 17 -25.39 -19.00 -3.84
CA TYR A 17 -24.80 -17.79 -4.44
C TYR A 17 -25.86 -16.80 -4.95
N LYS A 18 -26.91 -17.29 -5.64
CA LYS A 18 -28.01 -16.47 -6.16
C LYS A 18 -28.70 -15.69 -5.04
N HIS A 19 -29.07 -16.38 -3.95
CA HIS A 19 -29.79 -15.75 -2.84
C HIS A 19 -28.88 -14.92 -1.95
N TYR A 20 -27.61 -15.30 -1.79
CA TYR A 20 -26.59 -14.49 -1.11
C TYR A 20 -26.45 -13.11 -1.75
N ASN A 21 -26.25 -13.06 -3.07
CA ASN A 21 -26.14 -11.79 -3.80
C ASN A 21 -27.42 -10.95 -3.66
N ARG A 22 -28.60 -11.58 -3.77
CA ARG A 22 -29.89 -10.88 -3.61
C ARG A 22 -30.12 -10.32 -2.20
N LEU A 23 -29.63 -11.00 -1.17
CA LEU A 23 -29.77 -10.56 0.21
C LEU A 23 -28.76 -9.46 0.55
N ILE A 24 -27.54 -9.53 0.03
CA ILE A 24 -26.57 -8.43 0.12
C ILE A 24 -27.14 -7.13 -0.45
N ASP A 25 -27.80 -7.18 -1.62
CA ASP A 25 -28.39 -5.99 -2.25
C ASP A 25 -29.50 -5.34 -1.39
N LYS A 26 -30.07 -6.07 -0.44
CA LYS A 26 -31.16 -5.62 0.45
C LYS A 26 -30.70 -5.13 1.82
N GLY A 27 -29.40 -5.22 2.13
CA GLY A 27 -28.83 -4.80 3.41
C GLY A 27 -28.46 -5.96 4.34
N ASN A 28 -28.42 -5.70 5.65
CA ASN A 28 -27.97 -6.68 6.64
C ASN A 28 -28.93 -7.88 6.74
N PHE A 29 -28.38 -9.09 6.66
CA PHE A 29 -29.09 -10.36 6.85
C PHE A 29 -28.26 -11.32 7.70
N THR A 30 -28.93 -12.27 8.34
CA THR A 30 -28.30 -13.30 9.17
C THR A 30 -28.07 -14.60 8.38
N LEU A 31 -27.21 -15.48 8.91
CA LEU A 31 -27.07 -16.85 8.38
C LEU A 31 -28.42 -17.58 8.27
N GLN A 32 -29.33 -17.32 9.22
CA GLN A 32 -30.65 -17.94 9.23
C GLN A 32 -31.53 -17.42 8.08
N ASP A 33 -31.44 -16.13 7.75
CA ASP A 33 -32.18 -15.54 6.64
C ASP A 33 -31.76 -16.14 5.29
N LEU A 34 -30.44 -16.26 5.06
CA LEU A 34 -29.90 -16.90 3.86
C LEU A 34 -30.32 -18.37 3.76
N TYR A 35 -30.24 -19.10 4.87
CA TYR A 35 -30.65 -20.50 4.90
C TYR A 35 -32.13 -20.65 4.52
N ASN A 36 -33.03 -19.83 5.09
CA ASN A 36 -34.46 -19.94 4.86
C ASN A 36 -34.81 -19.81 3.37
N VAL A 37 -34.32 -18.74 2.70
CA VAL A 37 -34.61 -18.52 1.27
C VAL A 37 -33.98 -19.57 0.37
N CYS A 38 -32.83 -20.12 0.77
CA CYS A 38 -32.17 -21.19 0.04
C CYS A 38 -32.89 -22.53 0.22
N ALA A 39 -33.38 -22.83 1.42
CA ALA A 39 -34.13 -24.04 1.72
C ALA A 39 -35.44 -24.09 0.91
N GLU A 40 -36.16 -22.96 0.83
CA GLU A 40 -37.38 -22.82 0.04
C GLU A 40 -37.16 -23.10 -1.46
N ASP A 41 -36.05 -22.63 -2.03
CA ASP A 41 -35.73 -22.82 -3.47
C ASP A 41 -35.08 -24.20 -3.73
N TYR A 42 -34.31 -24.73 -2.78
CA TYR A 42 -33.51 -25.94 -2.96
C TYR A 42 -34.29 -27.24 -2.74
N PHE A 43 -34.99 -27.38 -1.61
CA PHE A 43 -35.59 -28.66 -1.22
C PHE A 43 -36.69 -29.17 -2.17
N PRO A 44 -37.52 -28.33 -2.82
CA PRO A 44 -38.46 -28.80 -3.83
C PRO A 44 -37.79 -29.42 -5.07
N LEU A 45 -36.54 -29.04 -5.35
CA LEU A 45 -35.79 -29.46 -6.54
C LEU A 45 -34.99 -30.75 -6.33
N VAL A 46 -34.87 -31.22 -5.09
CA VAL A 46 -34.08 -32.41 -4.74
C VAL A 46 -34.94 -33.51 -4.14
N LYS A 47 -34.66 -34.75 -4.55
CA LYS A 47 -35.32 -35.95 -4.01
C LYS A 47 -34.28 -36.92 -3.45
N PRO A 48 -34.60 -37.65 -2.37
CA PRO A 48 -33.76 -38.72 -1.84
C PRO A 48 -33.59 -39.84 -2.88
N ARG A 49 -32.46 -40.55 -2.84
CA ARG A 49 -32.13 -41.60 -3.80
C ARG A 49 -31.77 -42.90 -3.09
N ASN A 50 -31.96 -44.02 -3.79
CA ASN A 50 -31.48 -45.34 -3.36
C ASN A 50 -31.87 -45.71 -1.92
N GLY A 51 -33.06 -45.28 -1.47
CA GLY A 51 -33.56 -45.52 -0.11
C GLY A 51 -32.87 -44.72 1.00
N LYS A 52 -31.92 -43.84 0.68
CA LYS A 52 -31.26 -42.94 1.63
C LYS A 52 -31.98 -41.59 1.68
N SER A 53 -32.00 -40.99 2.86
CA SER A 53 -32.44 -39.61 3.06
C SER A 53 -31.45 -38.61 2.44
N LEU A 54 -31.91 -37.38 2.19
CA LEU A 54 -31.02 -36.30 1.71
C LEU A 54 -29.88 -36.01 2.69
N GLU A 55 -30.11 -36.20 3.99
CA GLU A 55 -29.11 -35.98 5.04
C GLU A 55 -27.97 -36.99 4.93
N GLU A 56 -28.31 -38.28 4.77
CA GLU A 56 -27.33 -39.35 4.56
C GLU A 56 -26.53 -39.20 3.26
N GLU A 57 -27.04 -38.39 2.32
CA GLU A 57 -26.37 -38.04 1.07
C GLU A 57 -25.53 -36.75 1.14
N ASN A 58 -25.41 -36.09 2.31
CA ASN A 58 -24.82 -34.74 2.45
C ASN A 58 -25.49 -33.70 1.53
N ARG A 59 -26.81 -33.83 1.35
CA ARG A 59 -27.66 -32.96 0.54
C ARG A 59 -28.88 -32.46 1.31
N GLY A 60 -28.89 -32.70 2.62
CA GLY A 60 -29.93 -32.26 3.54
C GLY A 60 -29.61 -30.94 4.20
N GLU A 61 -30.22 -30.71 5.35
CA GLU A 61 -30.17 -29.44 6.07
C GLU A 61 -28.75 -29.08 6.52
N THR A 62 -28.00 -30.04 7.06
CA THR A 62 -26.65 -29.79 7.57
C THR A 62 -25.71 -29.30 6.47
N ALA A 63 -25.78 -29.93 5.29
CA ALA A 63 -24.96 -29.56 4.16
C ALA A 63 -25.31 -28.16 3.62
N LEU A 64 -26.61 -27.84 3.53
CA LEU A 64 -27.06 -26.52 3.09
C LEU A 64 -26.62 -25.43 4.07
N ARG A 65 -26.82 -25.64 5.38
CA ARG A 65 -26.38 -24.70 6.44
C ARG A 65 -24.88 -24.46 6.41
N TYR A 66 -24.10 -25.54 6.26
CA TYR A 66 -22.65 -25.44 6.14
C TYR A 66 -22.23 -24.61 4.92
N LYS A 67 -22.89 -24.81 3.77
CA LYS A 67 -22.61 -24.05 2.55
C LYS A 67 -22.98 -22.57 2.70
N CYS A 68 -24.13 -22.26 3.27
CA CYS A 68 -24.54 -20.88 3.60
C CYS A 68 -23.51 -20.20 4.52
N LYS A 69 -23.08 -20.90 5.59
CA LYS A 69 -22.07 -20.39 6.52
C LYS A 69 -20.72 -20.14 5.83
N LYS A 70 -20.24 -21.07 5.02
CA LYS A 70 -18.99 -20.92 4.26
C LYS A 70 -19.04 -19.78 3.26
N ILE A 71 -20.18 -19.57 2.60
CA ILE A 71 -20.36 -18.46 1.67
C ILE A 71 -20.37 -17.12 2.42
N ILE A 72 -21.04 -17.02 3.56
CA ILE A 72 -20.98 -15.83 4.42
C ILE A 72 -19.54 -15.60 4.91
N GLU A 73 -18.83 -16.61 5.41
CA GLU A 73 -17.43 -16.47 5.88
C GLU A 73 -16.44 -16.07 4.78
N ASN A 74 -16.59 -16.63 3.58
CA ASN A 74 -15.64 -16.43 2.47
C ASN A 74 -15.96 -15.20 1.63
N LEU A 75 -17.24 -14.80 1.57
CA LEU A 75 -17.71 -13.72 0.70
C LEU A 75 -18.31 -12.56 1.47
N GLN A 76 -18.48 -12.61 2.80
CA GLN A 76 -18.64 -11.37 3.55
C GLN A 76 -17.36 -10.60 3.30
N PRO A 77 -17.45 -9.46 2.60
CA PRO A 77 -16.37 -8.50 2.68
C PRO A 77 -16.19 -8.22 4.17
N HIS A 78 -14.97 -8.09 4.65
CA HIS A 78 -14.75 -7.22 5.81
C HIS A 78 -15.62 -5.97 5.57
N LEU A 79 -16.58 -5.74 6.46
CA LEU A 79 -17.73 -4.84 6.33
C LEU A 79 -17.34 -3.35 6.27
N GLU A 80 -16.43 -2.99 5.37
CA GLU A 80 -16.07 -1.60 5.09
C GLU A 80 -16.22 -1.17 3.64
N ASP A 81 -16.57 -2.05 2.66
CA ASP A 81 -16.38 -1.62 1.26
C ASP A 81 -17.35 -2.10 0.16
N VAL A 82 -18.56 -2.59 0.46
CA VAL A 82 -19.58 -2.81 -0.61
C VAL A 82 -21.00 -2.55 -0.13
N ALA A 83 -21.29 -1.29 0.22
CA ALA A 83 -22.64 -0.72 0.14
C ALA A 83 -22.49 0.79 0.26
N ASN A 84 -22.30 1.49 -0.86
CA ASN A 84 -22.84 2.83 -1.08
C ASN A 84 -22.41 3.38 -2.45
N ASP A 85 -23.33 3.30 -3.42
CA ASP A 85 -23.60 4.39 -4.37
C ASP A 85 -24.15 5.66 -3.67
N THR A 86 -24.10 5.72 -2.33
CA THR A 86 -24.07 7.00 -1.65
C THR A 86 -22.74 7.63 -2.01
N ILE A 87 -22.75 8.59 -2.94
CA ILE A 87 -21.74 9.64 -2.99
C ILE A 87 -21.61 10.11 -1.54
N ILE A 88 -20.59 9.64 -0.83
CA ILE A 88 -20.25 10.20 0.48
C ILE A 88 -19.90 11.63 0.11
N SER A 89 -20.85 12.54 0.32
CA SER A 89 -20.60 13.94 0.08
C SER A 89 -19.55 14.32 1.11
N GLU A 90 -18.28 14.31 0.71
CA GLU A 90 -17.23 14.85 1.53
C GLU A 90 -17.68 16.28 1.86
N PRO A 91 -17.85 16.63 3.15
CA PRO A 91 -18.31 17.96 3.50
C PRO A 91 -17.28 18.93 2.93
N LEU A 92 -17.70 19.71 1.93
CA LEU A 92 -16.85 20.71 1.33
C LEU A 92 -16.58 21.78 2.38
N SER A 93 -15.37 21.76 2.92
CA SER A 93 -14.90 22.78 3.84
C SER A 93 -14.42 23.96 3.01
N PHE A 94 -15.14 25.08 3.08
CA PHE A 94 -14.80 26.30 2.36
C PHE A 94 -14.34 27.37 3.34
N PHE A 95 -13.36 28.14 2.90
CA PHE A 95 -12.89 29.33 3.60
C PHE A 95 -12.93 30.51 2.65
N THR A 96 -13.37 31.67 3.13
CA THR A 96 -13.14 32.94 2.43
C THR A 96 -11.65 33.29 2.51
N ALA A 97 -11.14 34.04 1.54
CA ALA A 97 -9.74 34.52 1.59
C ALA A 97 -9.44 35.25 2.91
N SER A 98 -10.38 36.05 3.43
CA SER A 98 -10.25 36.74 4.72
C SER A 98 -10.18 35.81 5.92
N GLN A 99 -10.87 34.65 5.90
CA GLN A 99 -10.74 33.64 6.95
C GLN A 99 -9.33 33.02 6.94
N LEU A 100 -8.79 32.72 5.76
CA LEU A 100 -7.44 32.17 5.63
C LEU A 100 -6.36 33.16 6.09
N MET A 101 -6.51 34.45 5.80
CA MET A 101 -5.56 35.49 6.24
C MET A 101 -5.49 35.67 7.76
N ARG A 102 -6.50 35.19 8.51
CA ARG A 102 -6.54 35.26 9.98
C ARG A 102 -5.92 34.03 10.65
N LEU A 103 -5.61 32.99 9.88
CA LEU A 103 -4.95 31.81 10.42
C LEU A 103 -3.46 32.12 10.67
N PRO A 104 -2.86 31.53 11.72
CA PRO A 104 -1.42 31.61 11.90
C PRO A 104 -0.72 31.00 10.68
N ILE A 105 0.32 31.66 10.20
CA ILE A 105 1.16 31.13 9.12
C ILE A 105 2.12 30.13 9.76
N GLU A 106 1.80 28.85 9.66
CA GLU A 106 2.70 27.78 10.09
C GLU A 106 3.88 27.65 9.12
N GLU A 107 5.09 27.52 9.66
CA GLU A 107 6.26 27.19 8.86
C GLU A 107 6.12 25.79 8.26
N ARG A 108 6.69 25.60 7.07
CA ARG A 108 6.68 24.30 6.40
C ARG A 108 7.47 23.31 7.22
N SER A 109 6.81 22.28 7.75
CA SER A 109 7.50 21.22 8.47
C SER A 109 8.05 20.17 7.52
N TRP A 110 9.33 19.82 7.71
CA TRP A 110 10.03 18.80 6.94
C TRP A 110 10.24 17.53 7.79
N ILE A 111 10.13 16.36 7.17
CA ILE A 111 10.60 15.09 7.73
C ILE A 111 12.11 14.96 7.55
N TRP A 112 12.59 15.33 6.36
CA TRP A 112 14.01 15.44 6.01
C TRP A 112 14.19 16.76 5.29
N GLU A 113 14.98 17.66 5.88
CA GLU A 113 15.03 19.07 5.52
C GLU A 113 15.30 19.29 4.03
N GLY A 114 14.43 20.04 3.36
CA GLY A 114 14.51 20.28 1.91
C GLY A 114 14.12 19.07 1.04
N TRP A 115 14.11 17.86 1.55
CA TRP A 115 13.85 16.66 0.74
C TRP A 115 12.41 16.16 0.84
N HIS A 116 11.83 16.07 2.04
CA HIS A 116 10.48 15.55 2.25
C HIS A 116 9.69 16.40 3.23
N LEU A 117 8.58 16.99 2.78
CA LEU A 117 7.63 17.70 3.65
C LEU A 117 6.75 16.73 4.45
N GLU A 118 6.38 17.12 5.65
CA GLU A 118 5.36 16.42 6.44
C GLU A 118 4.03 16.35 5.69
N ASN A 119 3.28 15.27 5.88
CA ASN A 119 1.95 15.04 5.33
C ASN A 119 1.91 15.09 3.80
N THR A 120 2.99 14.67 3.14
CA THR A 120 3.08 14.59 1.69
C THR A 120 3.61 13.24 1.20
N ILE A 121 3.59 13.08 -0.12
CA ILE A 121 4.16 11.93 -0.82
C ILE A 121 5.42 12.37 -1.56
N ALA A 122 6.49 11.61 -1.37
CA ALA A 122 7.72 11.70 -2.13
C ALA A 122 7.99 10.36 -2.83
N ASN A 123 8.68 10.42 -3.97
CA ASN A 123 9.17 9.22 -4.65
C ASN A 123 10.68 9.25 -4.80
N ILE A 124 11.31 8.08 -4.70
CA ILE A 124 12.71 7.86 -5.08
C ILE A 124 12.79 6.82 -6.18
N TYR A 125 13.42 7.18 -7.30
CA TYR A 125 13.65 6.26 -8.40
C TYR A 125 15.13 5.99 -8.61
N GLY A 126 15.44 4.82 -9.14
CA GLY A 126 16.78 4.43 -9.52
C GLY A 126 16.81 3.01 -10.05
N ILE A 127 17.75 2.73 -10.93
CA ILE A 127 17.90 1.39 -11.53
C ILE A 127 18.07 0.30 -10.44
N GLY A 128 17.71 -0.94 -10.78
CA GLY A 128 17.98 -2.08 -9.89
C GLY A 128 19.45 -2.16 -9.50
N GLY A 129 19.73 -2.52 -8.25
CA GLY A 129 21.10 -2.64 -7.73
C GLY A 129 21.82 -1.32 -7.43
N VAL A 130 21.18 -0.16 -7.58
CA VAL A 130 21.82 1.13 -7.25
C VAL A 130 22.00 1.35 -5.74
N GLY A 131 21.24 0.62 -4.91
CA GLY A 131 21.31 0.70 -3.43
C GLY A 131 20.14 1.42 -2.75
N LYS A 132 18.99 1.59 -3.42
CA LYS A 132 17.83 2.30 -2.87
C LYS A 132 17.41 1.77 -1.50
N SER A 133 17.21 0.47 -1.35
CA SER A 133 16.75 -0.15 -0.10
C SER A 133 17.73 0.12 1.05
N THR A 134 19.05 0.08 0.79
CA THR A 134 20.09 0.44 1.77
C THR A 134 20.01 1.92 2.17
N PHE A 135 19.85 2.82 1.19
CA PHE A 135 19.67 4.24 1.46
C PHE A 135 18.40 4.51 2.28
N LEU A 136 17.29 3.90 1.89
CA LEU A 136 15.99 4.02 2.55
C LEU A 136 16.04 3.51 3.99
N LEU A 137 16.71 2.39 4.24
CA LEU A 137 16.90 1.86 5.58
C LEU A 137 17.78 2.77 6.45
N GLY A 138 18.83 3.36 5.86
CA GLY A 138 19.63 4.40 6.52
C GLY A 138 18.77 5.60 6.91
N LEU A 139 18.08 6.20 5.94
CA LEU A 139 17.17 7.33 6.17
C LEU A 139 16.11 7.02 7.24
N ALA A 140 15.52 5.82 7.22
CA ALA A 140 14.54 5.38 8.19
C ALA A 140 15.10 5.36 9.62
N ASN A 141 16.33 4.89 9.81
CA ASN A 141 17.00 4.88 11.11
C ASN A 141 17.25 6.30 11.63
N PHE A 142 17.72 7.21 10.77
CA PHE A 142 17.98 8.58 11.19
C PHE A 142 16.69 9.36 11.50
N ILE A 143 15.63 9.19 10.70
CA ILE A 143 14.31 9.78 10.98
C ILE A 143 13.71 9.23 12.28
N SER A 144 13.84 7.93 12.54
CA SER A 144 13.29 7.32 13.77
C SER A 144 14.02 7.74 15.04
N LEU A 145 15.30 8.09 14.91
CA LEU A 145 16.11 8.62 16.00
C LEU A 145 16.03 10.16 16.12
N GLY A 146 15.68 10.87 15.03
CA GLY A 146 15.72 12.33 14.96
C GLY A 146 17.15 12.87 14.87
N LYS A 147 18.01 12.17 14.13
CA LYS A 147 19.42 12.55 13.93
C LYS A 147 19.61 13.14 12.53
N THR A 148 20.54 14.08 12.38
CA THR A 148 20.92 14.66 11.09
C THR A 148 21.43 13.56 10.13
N PHE A 149 20.91 13.53 8.90
CA PHE A 149 21.27 12.54 7.89
C PHE A 149 21.78 13.23 6.62
N MET A 150 23.01 12.91 6.23
CA MET A 150 23.70 13.49 5.06
C MET A 150 23.67 15.03 5.08
N GLY A 151 24.01 15.62 6.23
CA GLY A 151 24.06 17.07 6.39
C GLY A 151 22.71 17.79 6.55
N TYR A 152 21.58 17.08 6.49
CA TYR A 152 20.24 17.65 6.62
C TYR A 152 19.51 17.16 7.87
N GLU A 153 18.81 18.07 8.55
CA GLU A 153 18.04 17.75 9.74
C GLU A 153 16.90 16.75 9.45
N THR A 154 16.64 15.86 10.40
CA THR A 154 15.47 14.98 10.36
C THR A 154 14.56 15.24 11.54
N LYS A 155 13.25 15.11 11.32
CA LYS A 155 12.27 15.23 12.40
C LYS A 155 11.97 13.83 12.95
N LYS A 156 12.16 13.64 14.26
CA LYS A 156 11.93 12.34 14.92
C LYS A 156 10.51 11.84 14.69
N LYS A 157 10.33 10.68 14.06
CA LYS A 157 9.02 10.05 13.82
C LYS A 157 9.06 8.55 14.06
N LYS A 158 7.91 7.96 14.39
CA LYS A 158 7.77 6.51 14.28
C LYS A 158 7.64 6.13 12.80
N VAL A 159 8.53 5.27 12.33
CA VAL A 159 8.71 4.91 10.92
C VAL A 159 8.25 3.47 10.71
N LEU A 160 7.56 3.22 9.59
CA LEU A 160 7.29 1.89 9.06
C LEU A 160 7.97 1.73 7.70
N CYS A 161 8.82 0.72 7.57
CA CYS A 161 9.35 0.29 6.28
C CYS A 161 8.63 -0.99 5.83
N VAL A 162 8.02 -0.96 4.66
CA VAL A 162 7.43 -2.13 4.00
C VAL A 162 8.36 -2.53 2.86
N PHE A 163 9.08 -3.64 3.03
CA PHE A 163 10.03 -4.17 2.04
C PHE A 163 9.44 -5.40 1.36
N CYS A 164 9.08 -5.27 0.09
CA CYS A 164 8.40 -6.29 -0.70
C CYS A 164 9.36 -7.25 -1.43
N GLU A 165 10.63 -6.89 -1.62
CA GLU A 165 11.59 -7.69 -2.39
C GLU A 165 12.52 -8.55 -1.51
N GLU A 166 12.60 -8.26 -0.22
CA GLU A 166 13.60 -8.84 0.70
C GLU A 166 12.98 -9.64 1.84
N ASP A 167 13.66 -10.73 2.20
CA ASP A 167 13.29 -11.54 3.37
C ASP A 167 13.82 -10.93 4.68
N SER A 168 13.35 -11.47 5.81
CA SER A 168 13.75 -11.00 7.14
C SER A 168 15.25 -11.17 7.43
N ASN A 169 15.91 -12.18 6.86
CA ASN A 169 17.33 -12.42 7.09
C ASN A 169 18.18 -11.37 6.38
N GLU A 170 17.84 -11.02 5.14
CA GLU A 170 18.54 -10.00 4.38
C GLU A 170 18.32 -8.61 4.97
N ILE A 171 17.08 -8.30 5.37
CA ILE A 171 16.77 -7.07 6.11
C ILE A 171 17.57 -7.00 7.41
N ALA A 172 17.66 -8.10 8.16
CA ALA A 172 18.44 -8.14 9.41
C ALA A 172 19.93 -7.87 9.16
N ARG A 173 20.54 -8.47 8.13
CA ARG A 173 21.94 -8.18 7.75
C ARG A 173 22.14 -6.71 7.43
N ARG A 174 21.25 -6.12 6.63
CA ARG A 174 21.34 -4.70 6.27
C ARG A 174 21.12 -3.77 7.45
N GLN A 175 20.19 -4.09 8.34
CA GLN A 175 19.95 -3.32 9.54
C GLN A 175 21.17 -3.36 10.48
N GLN A 176 21.86 -4.49 10.57
CA GLN A 176 23.14 -4.59 11.28
C GLN A 176 24.23 -3.76 10.61
N SER A 177 24.36 -3.84 9.28
CA SER A 177 25.30 -2.99 8.52
C SER A 177 25.01 -1.50 8.70
N VAL A 178 23.74 -1.09 8.74
CA VAL A 178 23.33 0.30 9.02
C VAL A 178 23.74 0.72 10.43
N GLN A 179 23.49 -0.12 11.43
CA GLN A 179 23.90 0.17 12.81
C GLN A 179 25.42 0.31 12.94
N VAL A 180 26.19 -0.64 12.41
CA VAL A 180 27.66 -0.61 12.48
C VAL A 180 28.24 0.51 11.62
N GLY A 181 27.73 0.68 10.40
CA GLY A 181 28.22 1.63 9.42
C GLY A 181 28.09 3.08 9.87
N TYR A 182 26.95 3.42 10.48
CA TYR A 182 26.69 4.76 11.03
C TYR A 182 26.95 4.89 12.53
N ASN A 183 27.47 3.84 13.19
CA ASN A 183 27.68 3.80 14.63
C ASN A 183 26.41 4.12 15.46
N LEU A 184 25.27 3.57 15.05
CA LEU A 184 24.00 3.67 15.75
C LEU A 184 23.88 2.53 16.76
N ILE A 185 24.30 2.79 17.99
CA ILE A 185 24.32 1.81 19.10
C ILE A 185 23.05 1.83 19.96
N GLU A 186 22.13 2.75 19.68
CA GLU A 186 20.92 2.97 20.47
C GLU A 186 19.79 2.01 20.00
N PRO A 187 19.03 1.40 20.93
CA PRO A 187 17.79 0.71 20.58
C PRO A 187 16.83 1.64 19.82
N ASN A 188 16.16 1.10 18.81
CA ASN A 188 15.33 1.89 17.90
C ASN A 188 13.93 1.28 17.71
N ASP A 189 13.14 1.26 18.79
CA ASP A 189 11.76 0.76 18.76
C ASP A 189 10.80 1.68 17.97
N ASN A 190 11.28 2.86 17.54
CA ASN A 190 10.54 3.75 16.66
C ASN A 190 10.64 3.34 15.18
N LEU A 191 11.52 2.40 14.83
CA LEU A 191 11.63 1.86 13.48
C LEU A 191 10.99 0.49 13.41
N VAL A 192 9.86 0.42 12.72
CA VAL A 192 9.13 -0.83 12.46
C VAL A 192 9.45 -1.27 11.04
N ILE A 193 9.87 -2.53 10.87
CA ILE A 193 10.21 -3.08 9.56
C ILE A 193 9.30 -4.27 9.29
N LEU A 194 8.66 -4.27 8.13
CA LEU A 194 7.72 -5.29 7.67
C LEU A 194 8.26 -5.95 6.39
N PRO A 195 8.94 -7.10 6.51
CA PRO A 195 9.31 -7.94 5.37
C PRO A 195 8.06 -8.54 4.71
N ARG A 196 7.98 -8.44 3.38
CA ARG A 196 6.79 -8.80 2.60
C ARG A 196 7.09 -9.58 1.32
N VAL A 197 8.30 -10.07 1.15
CA VAL A 197 8.64 -10.94 0.01
C VAL A 197 7.74 -12.18 -0.05
N GLY A 198 7.21 -12.46 -1.24
CA GLY A 198 6.35 -13.61 -1.51
C GLY A 198 4.89 -13.48 -1.05
N TYR A 199 4.46 -12.29 -0.61
CA TYR A 199 3.06 -12.05 -0.26
C TYR A 199 2.35 -11.12 -1.26
N ASP A 200 1.02 -11.10 -1.22
CA ASP A 200 0.22 -10.10 -1.93
C ASP A 200 0.34 -8.72 -1.26
N ASN A 201 0.99 -7.79 -1.96
CA ASN A 201 1.37 -6.48 -1.45
C ASN A 201 0.67 -5.32 -2.18
N LEU A 202 -0.17 -5.63 -3.17
CA LEU A 202 -0.88 -4.61 -3.93
C LEU A 202 -1.80 -3.85 -2.99
N LEU A 203 -1.82 -2.52 -3.06
CA LEU A 203 -2.75 -1.66 -2.31
C LEU A 203 -4.02 -1.38 -3.10
N VAL A 204 -3.91 -1.43 -4.44
CA VAL A 204 -5.02 -1.23 -5.37
C VAL A 204 -4.83 -2.11 -6.59
N THR A 205 -5.93 -2.63 -7.11
CA THR A 205 -6.03 -3.36 -8.38
C THR A 205 -7.08 -2.69 -9.26
N TYR A 206 -7.11 -3.04 -10.54
CA TYR A 206 -8.12 -2.54 -11.48
C TYR A 206 -8.82 -3.72 -12.14
N ASP A 207 -10.14 -3.70 -12.19
CA ASP A 207 -10.88 -4.72 -12.93
C ASP A 207 -10.85 -4.49 -14.45
N MET A 208 -11.46 -5.39 -15.22
CA MET A 208 -11.48 -5.30 -16.69
C MET A 208 -12.12 -4.01 -17.23
N SER A 209 -12.97 -3.35 -16.43
CA SER A 209 -13.57 -2.06 -16.79
C SER A 209 -12.69 -0.87 -16.41
N GLY A 210 -11.54 -1.12 -15.79
CA GLY A 210 -10.61 -0.10 -15.31
C GLY A 210 -11.04 0.53 -14.00
N GLN A 211 -12.00 -0.07 -13.27
CA GLN A 211 -12.43 0.45 -11.97
C GLN A 211 -11.45 0.02 -10.86
N PRO A 212 -10.98 0.95 -10.02
CA PRO A 212 -10.05 0.64 -8.94
C PRO A 212 -10.74 -0.14 -7.83
N ARG A 213 -10.03 -1.10 -7.23
CA ARG A 213 -10.43 -1.84 -6.03
C ARG A 213 -9.29 -1.85 -5.03
N LEU A 214 -9.56 -1.33 -3.83
CA LEU A 214 -8.64 -1.45 -2.70
C LEU A 214 -8.52 -2.91 -2.29
N THR A 215 -7.33 -3.33 -1.89
CA THR A 215 -7.06 -4.72 -1.51
C THR A 215 -7.16 -4.92 0.00
N ASN A 216 -7.14 -6.17 0.45
CA ASN A 216 -7.06 -6.47 1.88
C ASN A 216 -5.78 -5.87 2.52
N PHE A 217 -4.66 -5.87 1.79
CA PHE A 217 -3.41 -5.32 2.30
C PHE A 217 -3.50 -3.80 2.54
N PHE A 218 -4.25 -3.05 1.73
CA PHE A 218 -4.51 -1.63 1.99
C PHE A 218 -5.15 -1.42 3.37
N TYR A 219 -6.20 -2.17 3.68
CA TYR A 219 -6.90 -2.07 4.96
C TYR A 219 -6.00 -2.47 6.14
N MET A 220 -5.24 -3.56 6.00
CA MET A 220 -4.27 -3.99 7.00
C MET A 220 -3.17 -2.95 7.24
N LEU A 221 -2.64 -2.35 6.17
CA LEU A 221 -1.62 -1.31 6.25
C LEU A 221 -2.17 -0.07 6.96
N LEU A 222 -3.34 0.43 6.54
CA LEU A 222 -3.98 1.59 7.14
C LEU A 222 -4.26 1.37 8.63
N LYS A 223 -4.79 0.21 9.00
CA LYS A 223 -5.01 -0.18 10.41
C LYS A 223 -3.69 -0.20 11.18
N THR A 224 -2.64 -0.80 10.61
CA THR A 224 -1.31 -0.86 11.25
C THR A 224 -0.73 0.53 11.49
N ILE A 225 -0.84 1.44 10.51
CA ILE A 225 -0.36 2.83 10.63
C ILE A 225 -1.11 3.54 11.76
N LYS A 226 -2.44 3.37 11.85
CA LYS A 226 -3.26 3.95 12.92
C LYS A 226 -2.90 3.38 14.30
N ASP A 227 -2.97 2.06 14.44
CA ASP A 227 -2.78 1.37 15.72
C ASP A 227 -1.39 1.64 16.32
N GLN A 228 -0.37 1.67 15.47
CA GLN A 228 1.00 1.91 15.92
C GLN A 228 1.38 3.39 15.95
N ASN A 229 0.48 4.31 15.55
CA ASN A 229 0.72 5.74 15.39
C ASN A 229 1.96 6.05 14.54
N ILE A 230 2.10 5.35 13.41
CA ILE A 230 3.19 5.57 12.45
C ILE A 230 3.01 6.95 11.78
N LYS A 231 4.11 7.70 11.69
CA LYS A 231 4.11 9.05 11.09
C LYS A 231 4.99 9.17 9.85
N TYR A 232 5.75 8.13 9.52
CA TYR A 232 6.49 8.05 8.27
C TYR A 232 6.43 6.62 7.72
N VAL A 233 6.08 6.48 6.45
CA VAL A 233 5.96 5.16 5.79
C VAL A 233 6.87 5.13 4.57
N ILE A 234 7.70 4.10 4.48
CA ILE A 234 8.48 3.79 3.29
C ILE A 234 7.86 2.54 2.65
N LEU A 235 7.53 2.64 1.37
CA LEU A 235 7.02 1.54 0.56
C LEU A 235 8.04 1.19 -0.52
N ASP A 236 8.65 0.01 -0.42
CA ASP A 236 9.70 -0.45 -1.32
C ASP A 236 9.32 -1.84 -1.88
N THR A 237 8.80 -1.96 -3.11
CA THR A 237 8.83 -0.97 -4.20
C THR A 237 7.47 -0.79 -4.88
N LEU A 238 7.37 0.24 -5.73
CA LEU A 238 6.17 0.68 -6.44
C LEU A 238 5.49 -0.46 -7.20
N SER A 239 6.27 -1.31 -7.88
CA SER A 239 5.77 -2.43 -8.68
C SER A 239 5.06 -3.49 -7.84
N ASP A 240 5.36 -3.60 -6.55
CA ASP A 240 4.74 -4.58 -5.65
C ASP A 240 3.51 -4.03 -4.93
N ILE A 241 3.30 -2.71 -4.94
CA ILE A 241 2.19 -2.06 -4.23
C ILE A 241 1.12 -1.49 -5.16
N PHE A 242 1.42 -1.33 -6.45
CA PHE A 242 0.52 -0.74 -7.43
C PHE A 242 0.12 -1.75 -8.50
N GLY A 243 -1.14 -2.20 -8.47
CA GLY A 243 -1.69 -3.19 -9.43
C GLY A 243 -2.26 -2.57 -10.70
N GLY A 244 -1.84 -1.36 -11.06
CA GLY A 244 -2.30 -0.65 -12.25
C GLY A 244 -1.19 -0.47 -13.29
N SER A 245 -1.55 0.11 -14.44
CA SER A 245 -0.60 0.48 -15.47
C SER A 245 0.10 1.79 -15.11
N GLU A 246 1.44 1.74 -15.03
CA GLU A 246 2.29 2.93 -14.83
C GLU A 246 2.22 3.94 -15.99
N ILE A 247 1.59 3.57 -17.11
CA ILE A 247 1.42 4.41 -18.30
C ILE A 247 0.09 5.17 -18.23
N ILE A 248 -0.96 4.55 -17.67
CA ILE A 248 -2.30 5.13 -17.64
C ILE A 248 -2.38 6.19 -16.54
N ARG A 249 -2.33 7.47 -16.95
CA ARG A 249 -2.29 8.61 -16.03
C ARG A 249 -3.42 8.63 -14.99
N SER A 250 -4.63 8.19 -15.35
CA SER A 250 -5.75 8.15 -14.40
C SER A 250 -5.50 7.14 -13.28
N GLN A 251 -4.95 5.96 -13.58
CA GLN A 251 -4.62 4.94 -12.59
C GLN A 251 -3.47 5.38 -11.70
N VAL A 252 -2.42 5.96 -12.29
CA VAL A 252 -1.29 6.56 -11.54
C VAL A 252 -1.78 7.65 -10.59
N ASN A 253 -2.59 8.59 -11.09
CA ASN A 253 -3.12 9.66 -10.26
C ASN A 253 -4.06 9.13 -9.17
N TYR A 254 -4.88 8.12 -9.46
CA TYR A 254 -5.76 7.51 -8.46
C TYR A 254 -4.94 6.86 -7.33
N PHE A 255 -3.92 6.07 -7.67
CA PHE A 255 -3.03 5.48 -6.68
C PHE A 255 -2.33 6.55 -5.82
N MET A 256 -1.69 7.53 -6.45
CA MET A 256 -0.94 8.55 -5.71
C MET A 256 -1.83 9.50 -4.92
N LYS A 257 -2.94 9.99 -5.49
CA LYS A 257 -3.75 11.06 -4.88
C LYS A 257 -4.90 10.53 -4.06
N ALA A 258 -5.56 9.45 -4.49
CA ALA A 258 -6.69 8.89 -3.78
C ALA A 258 -6.24 7.82 -2.77
N VAL A 259 -5.48 6.80 -3.20
CA VAL A 259 -5.10 5.67 -2.33
C VAL A 259 -4.11 6.11 -1.26
N LEU A 260 -2.93 6.62 -1.65
CA LEU A 260 -1.93 7.09 -0.70
C LEU A 260 -2.39 8.38 0.02
N GLY A 261 -3.10 9.25 -0.68
CA GLY A 261 -3.69 10.45 -0.08
C GLY A 261 -4.72 10.14 1.01
N LYS A 262 -5.52 9.06 0.87
CA LYS A 262 -6.43 8.60 1.93
C LYS A 262 -5.66 8.19 3.19
N ILE A 263 -4.55 7.45 3.05
CA ILE A 263 -3.69 7.07 4.17
C ILE A 263 -3.17 8.32 4.89
N ILE A 264 -2.61 9.29 4.14
CA ILE A 264 -2.10 10.54 4.72
C ILE A 264 -3.21 11.31 5.44
N ARG A 265 -4.38 11.49 4.80
CA ARG A 265 -5.53 12.21 5.37
C ARG A 265 -5.99 11.60 6.69
N GLU A 266 -6.02 10.28 6.77
CA GLU A 266 -6.54 9.58 7.95
C GLU A 266 -5.53 9.41 9.09
N THR A 267 -4.24 9.62 8.84
CA THR A 267 -3.18 9.27 9.80
C THR A 267 -2.20 10.42 10.09
N GLY A 268 -2.13 11.41 9.20
CA GLY A 268 -1.12 12.46 9.22
C GLY A 268 0.30 11.91 9.07
N CYS A 269 0.48 10.79 8.37
CA CYS A 269 1.82 10.30 8.04
C CYS A 269 2.35 10.96 6.75
N SER A 270 3.64 10.84 6.50
CA SER A 270 4.23 11.11 5.17
C SER A 270 4.67 9.80 4.53
N ILE A 271 4.63 9.70 3.21
CA ILE A 271 4.88 8.44 2.49
C ILE A 271 6.00 8.63 1.48
N LEU A 272 7.03 7.79 1.55
CA LEU A 272 8.10 7.70 0.55
C LEU A 272 7.96 6.40 -0.23
N VAL A 273 7.80 6.49 -1.55
CA VAL A 273 7.67 5.32 -2.42
C VAL A 273 8.95 5.15 -3.24
N SER A 274 9.53 3.96 -3.17
CA SER A 274 10.65 3.55 -4.03
C SER A 274 10.12 3.00 -5.34
N GLY A 275 10.83 3.24 -6.44
CA GLY A 275 10.46 2.69 -7.74
C GLY A 275 11.66 2.48 -8.64
N HIS A 276 11.46 1.69 -9.69
CA HIS A 276 12.40 1.61 -10.80
C HIS A 276 11.96 2.56 -11.91
N PRO A 277 12.90 3.25 -12.59
CA PRO A 277 12.54 4.01 -13.78
C PRO A 277 12.08 3.06 -14.89
N SER A 278 11.27 3.58 -15.81
CA SER A 278 10.98 2.88 -17.05
C SER A 278 12.26 2.63 -17.86
N VAL A 279 12.22 1.66 -18.79
CA VAL A 279 13.39 1.26 -19.61
C VAL A 279 14.08 2.45 -20.29
N SER A 280 13.32 3.43 -20.80
CA SER A 280 13.90 4.63 -21.43
C SER A 280 14.30 5.74 -20.44
N GLY A 281 13.97 5.61 -19.15
CA GLY A 281 14.28 6.56 -18.07
C GLY A 281 15.44 6.15 -17.16
N SER A 282 16.29 5.24 -17.63
CA SER A 282 17.41 4.67 -16.87
C SER A 282 18.50 5.68 -16.45
N SER A 283 18.42 6.93 -16.91
CA SER A 283 19.28 8.05 -16.49
C SER A 283 18.44 9.30 -16.23
N VAL A 284 18.97 10.24 -15.43
CA VAL A 284 18.31 11.54 -15.17
C VAL A 284 17.94 12.26 -16.47
N LYS A 285 18.77 12.13 -17.51
CA LYS A 285 18.56 12.72 -18.85
C LYS A 285 17.59 11.94 -19.73
N GLY A 286 17.32 10.66 -19.43
CA GLY A 286 16.41 9.81 -20.20
C GLY A 286 14.94 10.13 -20.00
N GLY A 287 14.60 10.93 -18.99
CA GLY A 287 13.22 11.27 -18.65
C GLY A 287 12.45 10.08 -18.07
N PHE A 288 11.58 10.32 -17.10
CA PHE A 288 10.67 9.31 -16.58
C PHE A 288 9.62 9.03 -17.66
N SER A 289 9.82 8.04 -18.53
CA SER A 289 8.85 7.79 -19.61
C SER A 289 7.58 7.05 -19.15
N GLY A 290 7.45 6.78 -17.85
CA GLY A 290 6.19 6.35 -17.24
C GLY A 290 5.20 7.49 -17.02
N SER A 291 4.98 8.37 -17.99
CA SER A 291 4.10 9.54 -17.90
C SER A 291 4.55 10.65 -16.92
N THR A 292 4.35 11.89 -17.36
CA THR A 292 4.41 13.08 -16.50
C THR A 292 3.46 13.02 -15.30
N ALA A 293 2.60 12.00 -15.17
CA ALA A 293 1.69 11.86 -14.05
C ALA A 293 2.40 11.53 -12.74
N TRP A 294 3.46 10.69 -12.70
CA TRP A 294 4.21 10.46 -11.45
C TRP A 294 4.91 11.73 -10.96
N GLN A 295 5.52 12.47 -11.90
CA GLN A 295 6.11 13.76 -11.60
C GLN A 295 5.05 14.80 -11.19
N GLY A 296 3.88 14.79 -11.82
CA GLY A 296 2.78 15.70 -11.53
C GLY A 296 2.03 15.38 -10.23
N ALA A 297 2.01 14.11 -9.82
CA ALA A 297 1.29 13.63 -8.64
C ALA A 297 2.10 13.75 -7.35
N THR A 298 3.42 13.89 -7.44
CA THR A 298 4.31 14.04 -6.28
C THR A 298 4.70 15.49 -6.04
N ARG A 299 4.92 15.84 -4.76
CA ARG A 299 5.48 17.15 -4.36
C ARG A 299 6.99 17.13 -4.29
N SER A 300 7.57 15.94 -4.13
CA SER A 300 9.01 15.70 -4.08
C SER A 300 9.39 14.46 -4.89
N LEU A 301 10.44 14.58 -5.71
CA LEU A 301 10.91 13.50 -6.58
C LEU A 301 12.43 13.43 -6.52
N TRP A 302 12.93 12.27 -6.13
CA TRP A 302 14.36 11.97 -6.01
C TRP A 302 14.77 10.95 -7.05
N PHE A 303 16.01 11.07 -7.51
CA PHE A 303 16.62 10.10 -8.40
C PHE A 303 17.98 9.69 -7.88
N MET A 304 18.20 8.38 -7.73
CA MET A 304 19.47 7.81 -7.36
C MET A 304 20.10 7.14 -8.57
N GLN A 305 21.34 7.53 -8.90
CA GLN A 305 22.09 6.97 -10.01
C GLN A 305 23.50 6.55 -9.62
N LYS A 306 24.07 5.60 -10.36
CA LYS A 306 25.47 5.22 -10.23
C LYS A 306 26.34 6.22 -10.99
N ASN A 307 27.31 6.84 -10.30
CA ASN A 307 28.27 7.76 -10.91
C ASN A 307 29.63 7.08 -11.14
N ALA A 308 30.08 6.29 -10.16
CA ALA A 308 31.28 5.44 -10.26
C ALA A 308 31.03 4.10 -9.55
N GLU A 309 32.05 3.25 -9.42
CA GLU A 309 31.91 1.91 -8.83
C GLU A 309 31.22 1.95 -7.45
N ASN A 310 31.75 2.75 -6.52
CA ASN A 310 31.19 2.95 -5.18
C ASN A 310 30.38 4.24 -5.04
N LEU A 311 30.47 5.16 -6.00
CA LEU A 311 29.77 6.44 -5.91
C LEU A 311 28.36 6.36 -6.47
N ARG A 312 27.41 6.91 -5.74
CA ARG A 312 26.06 7.24 -6.19
C ARG A 312 25.84 8.73 -6.10
N GLU A 313 24.89 9.21 -6.86
CA GLU A 313 24.34 10.56 -6.72
C GLU A 313 22.87 10.44 -6.40
N LEU A 314 22.44 11.11 -5.32
CA LEU A 314 21.03 11.34 -5.05
C LEU A 314 20.70 12.77 -5.47
N ILE A 315 19.72 12.91 -6.36
CA ILE A 315 19.38 14.17 -7.01
C ILE A 315 17.92 14.49 -6.70
N ARG A 316 17.65 15.70 -6.20
CA ARG A 316 16.29 16.19 -5.97
C ARG A 316 15.79 16.90 -7.23
N LEU A 317 15.05 16.17 -8.08
CA LEU A 317 14.53 16.68 -9.35
C LEU A 317 13.31 17.59 -9.19
N LYS A 318 12.60 17.47 -8.08
CA LYS A 318 11.44 18.30 -7.78
C LYS A 318 11.31 18.51 -6.28
N SER A 319 11.05 19.75 -5.89
CA SER A 319 10.49 20.13 -4.60
C SER A 319 9.74 21.44 -4.77
N ASN A 320 8.41 21.41 -4.65
CA ASN A 320 7.56 22.58 -4.90
C ASN A 320 7.77 23.74 -3.90
N TYR A 321 8.53 23.52 -2.84
CA TYR A 321 8.60 24.42 -1.69
C TYR A 321 10.03 24.71 -1.19
N SER A 322 11.04 24.23 -1.90
CA SER A 322 12.44 24.65 -1.71
C SER A 322 12.78 25.82 -2.63
N ILE A 323 13.87 26.54 -2.34
CA ILE A 323 14.40 27.60 -3.21
C ILE A 323 14.54 27.05 -4.64
N SER A 324 13.88 27.72 -5.60
CA SER A 324 13.97 27.40 -7.02
C SER A 324 15.34 27.82 -7.54
N GLY A 325 16.15 26.90 -8.07
CA GLY A 325 17.36 27.29 -8.80
C GLY A 325 18.44 26.24 -8.97
N GLU A 326 18.58 25.27 -8.07
CA GLU A 326 19.65 24.28 -8.15
C GLU A 326 19.13 22.87 -7.84
N ASP A 327 19.44 21.92 -8.73
CA ASP A 327 19.34 20.50 -8.44
C ASP A 327 20.20 20.25 -7.20
N ILE A 328 19.58 20.03 -6.04
CA ILE A 328 20.34 19.59 -4.86
C ILE A 328 20.80 18.17 -5.13
N LYS A 329 22.12 17.97 -5.07
CA LYS A 329 22.77 16.68 -5.27
C LYS A 329 23.55 16.32 -4.01
N ILE A 330 23.40 15.08 -3.56
CA ILE A 330 24.26 14.49 -2.56
C ILE A 330 25.11 13.43 -3.26
N THR A 331 26.43 13.57 -3.15
CA THR A 331 27.35 12.51 -3.56
C THR A 331 27.43 11.51 -2.43
N LEU A 332 27.08 10.26 -2.72
CA LEU A 332 27.06 9.18 -1.76
C LEU A 332 28.18 8.21 -2.10
N ASP A 333 29.02 7.88 -1.12
CA ASP A 333 30.01 6.80 -1.24
C ASP A 333 29.49 5.53 -0.56
N TYR A 334 29.41 4.43 -1.30
CA TYR A 334 29.09 3.14 -0.74
C TYR A 334 30.31 2.59 -0.01
N SER A 335 30.32 2.81 1.31
CA SER A 335 31.43 2.41 2.16
C SER A 335 31.58 0.89 2.23
N SER A 336 32.79 0.44 2.59
CA SER A 336 33.08 -0.97 2.89
C SER A 336 32.25 -1.54 4.06
N ARG A 337 31.56 -0.67 4.82
CA ARG A 337 30.65 -1.05 5.91
C ARG A 337 29.21 -1.30 5.43
N GLY A 338 28.96 -1.26 4.12
CA GLY A 338 27.64 -1.57 3.55
C GLY A 338 26.60 -0.46 3.72
N VAL A 339 27.05 0.78 3.95
CA VAL A 339 26.21 1.97 4.07
C VAL A 339 26.69 3.07 3.13
N PHE A 340 25.80 4.00 2.80
CA PHE A 340 26.19 5.23 2.13
C PHE A 340 26.73 6.24 3.13
N ILE A 341 27.73 7.01 2.74
CA ILE A 341 28.19 8.20 3.46
C ILE A 341 28.19 9.39 2.51
N GLU A 342 27.89 10.58 3.01
CA GLU A 342 28.06 11.80 2.24
C GLU A 342 29.56 12.06 2.03
N ARG A 343 29.92 12.43 0.80
CA ARG A 343 31.30 12.71 0.40
C ARG A 343 31.58 14.20 0.29
#